data_AF-A0A4Q3XL69-F1
#
_entry.id   AF-A0A4Q3XL69-F1
#
_cell.length_a   1.000
_cell.length_b   1.000
_cell.length_c   1.000
_cell.angle_alpha   90.00
_cell.angle_beta   90.00
_cell.angle_gamma   90.00
#
_symmetry.space_group_name_H-M   'P 1'
#
loop_
_entity.id
_entity.type
_entity.pdbx_description
1 polymer ?
#
loop_
_entity_poly.entity_id
_entity_poly.type
_entity_poly.pdbx_seq_one_letter_code
_entity_poly.pdbx_strand_id
1 'polypeptide(L)'
;YINEENVGLWRYSLNPASGAARTLIQPIAKDILVADAEGLTTITDASGRYLIASSQGDSTFPVWRIDGPAPEYKGRFKVVDGAVDGVTGTDGLAAASGQVGPFPEGLVVIQDDVNDVGTQNFKYVDWRDIRRALGL
;
A
#
# COMPACT_ATOMS: atom_id res chain seq x y z
N TYR A 1 -9.58 -7.73 1.50
CA TYR A 1 -9.67 -6.40 0.87
C TYR A 1 -9.45 -6.57 -0.61
N ILE A 2 -10.15 -5.82 -1.45
CA ILE A 2 -10.06 -5.89 -2.91
C ILE A 2 -10.11 -4.46 -3.44
N ASN A 3 -9.21 -4.11 -4.34
CA ASN A 3 -9.34 -2.88 -5.12
C ASN A 3 -10.13 -3.19 -6.40
N GLU A 4 -11.04 -2.28 -6.74
CA GLU A 4 -11.69 -2.21 -8.04
C GLU A 4 -11.20 -0.91 -8.68
N GLU A 5 -10.33 -1.00 -9.68
CA GLU A 5 -9.41 0.06 -10.15
C GLU A 5 -10.04 1.46 -10.24
N ASN A 6 -11.21 1.56 -10.86
CA ASN A 6 -11.91 2.82 -11.12
C ASN A 6 -13.04 3.13 -10.10
N VAL A 7 -13.15 2.34 -9.04
CA VAL A 7 -14.24 2.45 -8.05
C VAL A 7 -13.70 2.65 -6.62
N GLY A 8 -12.74 1.83 -6.19
CA GLY A 8 -12.04 2.01 -4.93
C GLY A 8 -11.75 0.73 -4.15
N LEU A 9 -11.39 0.92 -2.88
CA LEU A 9 -11.04 -0.14 -1.94
C LEU A 9 -12.29 -0.70 -1.25
N TRP A 10 -12.50 -2.00 -1.41
CA TRP A 10 -13.58 -2.77 -0.80
C TRP A 10 -13.08 -3.68 0.33
N ARG A 11 -13.93 -3.86 1.34
CA ARG A 11 -13.81 -4.92 2.35
C ARG A 11 -14.88 -5.98 2.12
N TYR A 12 -14.43 -7.23 2.12
CA TYR A 12 -15.28 -8.42 2.04
C TYR A 12 -15.17 -9.22 3.34
N SER A 13 -16.26 -9.90 3.67
CA SER A 13 -16.22 -11.01 4.63
C SER A 13 -15.48 -12.19 4.02
N LEU A 14 -14.68 -12.89 4.83
CA LEU A 14 -14.08 -14.16 4.42
C LEU A 14 -15.04 -15.35 4.65
N ASN A 15 -16.20 -15.12 5.28
CA ASN A 15 -17.23 -16.16 5.41
C ASN A 15 -17.92 -16.39 4.06
N PRO A 16 -17.84 -17.60 3.47
CA PRO A 16 -18.48 -17.89 2.19
C PRO A 16 -20.00 -17.65 2.18
N ALA A 17 -20.66 -17.78 3.33
CA ALA A 17 -22.10 -17.53 3.47
C ALA A 17 -22.49 -16.06 3.26
N SER A 18 -21.53 -15.12 3.31
CA SER A 18 -21.77 -13.70 3.06
C SER A 18 -21.96 -13.36 1.57
N GLY A 19 -21.69 -14.30 0.66
CA GLY A 19 -21.85 -14.10 -0.77
C GLY A 19 -21.06 -12.89 -1.29
N ALA A 20 -21.70 -12.05 -2.08
CA ALA A 20 -21.09 -10.85 -2.69
C ALA A 20 -21.17 -9.59 -1.81
N ALA A 21 -21.66 -9.70 -0.57
CA ALA A 21 -21.77 -8.54 0.32
C ALA A 21 -20.40 -7.93 0.60
N ARG A 22 -20.28 -6.62 0.38
CA ARG A 22 -19.05 -5.85 0.53
C ARG A 22 -19.32 -4.44 1.05
N THR A 23 -18.33 -3.87 1.70
CA THR A 23 -18.36 -2.48 2.19
C THR A 23 -17.31 -1.67 1.46
N LEU A 24 -17.70 -0.55 0.86
CA LEU A 24 -16.76 0.41 0.28
C LEU A 24 -16.04 1.11 1.43
N ILE A 25 -14.73 0.93 1.51
CA ILE A 25 -13.89 1.53 2.55
C ILE A 25 -13.39 2.89 2.09
N GLN A 26 -12.89 2.96 0.87
CA GLN A 26 -12.38 4.19 0.26
C GLN A 26 -12.79 4.23 -1.22
N PRO A 27 -13.67 5.14 -1.65
CA PRO A 27 -13.87 5.39 -3.08
C PRO A 27 -12.61 5.99 -3.70
N ILE A 28 -12.47 5.88 -5.02
CA ILE A 28 -11.51 6.73 -5.74
C ILE A 28 -11.79 8.19 -5.38
N ALA A 29 -10.76 8.86 -4.87
CA ALA A 29 -10.84 10.21 -4.36
C ALA A 29 -9.49 10.89 -4.51
N LYS A 30 -9.53 12.14 -4.98
CA LYS A 30 -8.36 13.00 -5.06
C LYS A 30 -7.66 13.03 -3.69
N ASP A 31 -6.34 13.00 -3.74
CA ASP A 31 -5.46 13.11 -2.59
C ASP A 31 -5.51 11.95 -1.58
N ILE A 32 -6.28 10.89 -1.87
CA ILE A 32 -6.36 9.69 -1.03
C ILE A 32 -6.04 8.42 -1.83
N LEU A 33 -6.86 8.11 -2.84
CA LEU A 33 -6.72 6.93 -3.70
C LEU A 33 -7.19 7.34 -5.10
N VAL A 34 -6.25 7.65 -5.98
CA VAL A 34 -6.49 8.09 -7.35
C VAL A 34 -6.42 6.87 -8.26
N ALA A 35 -7.41 6.74 -9.15
CA ALA A 35 -7.47 5.62 -10.08
C ALA A 35 -6.23 5.61 -11.00
N ASP A 36 -5.66 4.45 -11.28
CA ASP A 36 -6.18 3.13 -10.90
C ASP A 36 -5.77 2.71 -9.46
N ALA A 37 -6.73 2.16 -8.71
CA ALA A 37 -6.47 1.50 -7.44
C ALA A 37 -5.94 0.09 -7.70
N GLU A 38 -4.64 -0.09 -7.58
CA GLU A 38 -3.94 -1.28 -8.04
C GLU A 38 -3.65 -2.26 -6.89
N GLY A 39 -2.39 -2.67 -6.71
CA GLY A 39 -1.97 -3.65 -5.72
C GLY A 39 -2.39 -3.30 -4.30
N LEU A 40 -2.57 -4.35 -3.49
CA LEU A 40 -2.86 -4.26 -2.06
C LEU A 40 -1.95 -5.21 -1.28
N THR A 41 -1.44 -4.73 -0.15
CA THR A 41 -0.71 -5.60 0.78
C THR A 41 -1.02 -5.24 2.23
N THR A 42 -0.70 -6.12 3.16
CA THR A 42 -0.82 -5.84 4.60
C THR A 42 0.50 -6.09 5.31
N ILE A 43 0.81 -5.27 6.31
CA ILE A 43 1.95 -5.45 7.20
C ILE A 43 1.48 -5.37 8.66
N THR A 44 2.01 -6.20 9.55
CA THR A 44 1.64 -6.22 10.98
C THR A 44 2.90 -6.05 11.82
N ASP A 45 2.95 -5.01 12.62
CA ASP A 45 4.03 -4.79 13.58
C ASP A 45 3.50 -4.78 15.02
N ALA A 46 4.34 -4.36 15.97
CA ALA A 46 3.97 -4.29 17.38
C ALA A 46 2.91 -3.21 17.67
N SER A 47 2.79 -2.19 16.82
CA SER A 47 1.85 -1.07 16.98
C SER A 47 0.48 -1.35 16.36
N GLY A 48 0.41 -2.20 15.33
CA GLY A 48 -0.85 -2.63 14.74
C GLY A 48 -0.73 -3.35 13.40
N ARG A 49 -1.89 -3.54 12.76
CA ARG A 49 -1.99 -4.09 11.40
C ARG A 49 -2.38 -3.00 10.42
N TYR A 50 -1.65 -2.90 9.32
CA TYR A 50 -1.82 -1.89 8.29
C TYR A 50 -2.12 -2.52 6.93
N LEU A 51 -2.92 -1.82 6.13
CA LEU A 51 -3.20 -2.08 4.72
C LEU A 51 -2.56 -0.96 3.91
N ILE A 52 -1.82 -1.30 2.87
CA ILE A 52 -1.18 -0.36 1.95
C ILE A 52 -1.74 -0.66 0.55
N ALA A 53 -2.19 0.37 -0.16
CA ALA A 53 -2.63 0.26 -1.54
C ALA A 53 -1.68 1.01 -2.48
N SER A 54 -1.63 0.59 -3.75
CA SER A 54 -1.11 1.43 -4.82
C SER A 54 -2.22 2.36 -5.33
N SER A 55 -1.96 3.67 -5.27
CA SER A 55 -2.73 4.72 -5.95
C SER A 55 -1.96 5.08 -7.21
N GLN A 56 -2.17 4.31 -8.28
CA GLN A 56 -1.30 4.32 -9.45
C GLN A 56 -1.33 5.68 -10.15
N GLY A 57 -2.53 6.28 -10.28
CA GLY A 57 -2.75 7.52 -11.02
C GLY A 57 -2.02 8.75 -10.48
N ASP A 58 -1.52 8.70 -9.24
CA ASP A 58 -0.64 9.75 -8.69
C ASP A 58 0.65 9.23 -8.06
N SER A 59 0.92 7.92 -8.23
CA SER A 59 2.10 7.23 -7.72
C SER A 59 2.30 7.45 -6.22
N THR A 60 1.22 7.27 -5.46
CA THR A 60 1.24 7.34 -3.99
C THR A 60 0.72 6.05 -3.36
N PHE A 61 0.98 5.91 -2.06
CA PHE A 61 0.69 4.70 -1.31
C PHE A 61 -0.11 5.03 -0.05
N PRO A 62 -1.46 5.08 -0.13
CA PRO A 62 -2.29 5.30 1.04
C PRO A 62 -2.24 4.11 2.01
N VAL A 63 -2.28 4.43 3.30
CA VAL A 63 -2.16 3.47 4.40
C VAL A 63 -3.39 3.57 5.29
N TRP A 64 -3.96 2.42 5.65
CA TRP A 64 -5.00 2.30 6.67
C TRP A 64 -4.56 1.37 7.78
N ARG A 65 -4.90 1.70 9.03
CA ARG A 65 -4.86 0.74 10.14
C ARG A 65 -6.13 -0.12 10.09
N ILE A 66 -6.00 -1.44 10.24
CA ILE A 66 -7.08 -2.43 9.97
C ILE A 66 -7.26 -3.48 11.07
N ASP A 67 -6.72 -3.24 12.26
CA ASP A 67 -6.90 -4.09 13.45
C ASP A 67 -8.17 -3.72 14.26
N GLY A 68 -8.82 -2.61 13.94
CA GLY A 68 -10.11 -2.19 14.50
C GLY A 68 -11.34 -2.71 13.75
N PRO A 69 -12.55 -2.35 14.22
CA PRO A 69 -13.81 -2.72 13.57
C PRO A 69 -13.96 -2.10 12.17
N ALA A 70 -13.38 -0.93 11.94
CA ALA A 70 -13.33 -0.24 10.66
C ALA A 70 -11.89 0.18 10.32
N PRO A 71 -11.49 0.21 9.03
CA PRO A 71 -10.22 0.75 8.62
C PRO A 71 -10.09 2.25 8.95
N GLU A 72 -8.94 2.66 9.48
CA GLU A 72 -8.63 4.04 9.81
C GLU A 72 -7.56 4.57 8.86
N TYR A 73 -7.85 5.62 8.08
CA TYR A 73 -6.86 6.23 7.21
C TYR A 73 -5.72 6.86 8.02
N LYS A 74 -4.47 6.58 7.65
CA LYS A 74 -3.25 7.04 8.32
C LYS A 74 -2.39 7.95 7.45
N GLY A 75 -2.94 8.42 6.33
CA GLY A 75 -2.21 9.22 5.34
C GLY A 75 -1.67 8.37 4.20
N ARG A 76 -0.78 8.96 3.41
CA ARG A 76 -0.14 8.35 2.25
C ARG A 76 1.29 8.80 2.13
N PHE A 77 2.11 7.99 1.49
CA PHE A 77 3.49 8.36 1.18
C PHE A 77 3.77 8.26 -0.32
N LYS A 78 4.88 8.85 -0.74
CA LYS A 78 5.46 8.70 -2.09
C LYS A 78 6.92 8.30 -1.92
N VAL A 79 7.40 7.40 -2.79
CA VAL A 79 8.82 7.07 -2.88
C VAL A 79 9.43 8.02 -3.91
N VAL A 80 10.36 8.86 -3.45
CA VAL A 80 11.08 9.84 -4.27
C VAL A 80 12.54 9.42 -4.41
N ASP A 81 13.25 10.06 -5.33
CA ASP A 81 14.66 9.79 -5.60
C ASP A 81 15.53 9.86 -4.34
N GLY A 82 16.49 8.94 -4.25
CA GLY A 82 17.45 8.84 -3.16
C GLY A 82 18.73 8.15 -3.63
N ALA A 83 19.05 7.00 -3.03
CA ALA A 83 20.18 6.17 -3.48
C ALA A 83 19.91 5.48 -4.84
N VAL A 84 18.63 5.27 -5.15
CA VAL A 84 18.08 4.86 -6.44
C VAL A 84 16.93 5.81 -6.80
N ASP A 85 16.41 5.69 -8.02
CA ASP A 85 15.25 6.42 -8.52
C ASP A 85 13.98 6.17 -7.69
N GLY A 86 13.06 7.14 -7.74
CA GLY A 86 11.75 7.04 -7.13
C GLY A 86 10.86 5.95 -7.75
N VAL A 87 9.58 5.94 -7.36
CA VAL A 87 8.61 4.98 -7.90
C VAL A 87 7.46 5.72 -8.58
N THR A 88 7.11 5.26 -9.78
CA THR A 88 6.02 5.75 -10.62
C THR A 88 5.18 4.58 -11.13
N GLY A 89 3.87 4.80 -11.28
CA GLY A 89 2.99 3.87 -12.00
C GLY A 89 2.84 2.48 -11.39
N THR A 90 3.01 2.33 -10.06
CA THR A 90 3.01 1.01 -9.42
C THR A 90 1.75 0.19 -9.69
N ASP A 91 1.91 -1.01 -10.25
CA ASP A 91 0.91 -2.06 -10.23
C ASP A 91 0.93 -2.77 -8.86
N GLY A 92 1.97 -3.57 -8.61
CA GLY A 92 2.05 -4.49 -7.48
C GLY A 92 2.95 -4.02 -6.33
N LEU A 93 2.53 -4.34 -5.10
CA LEU A 93 3.36 -4.22 -3.91
C LEU A 93 3.15 -5.40 -2.95
N ALA A 94 4.18 -5.73 -2.18
CA ALA A 94 4.16 -6.77 -1.16
C ALA A 94 4.91 -6.31 0.09
N ALA A 95 4.48 -6.79 1.26
CA ALA A 95 5.12 -6.45 2.52
C ALA A 95 5.39 -7.68 3.37
N ALA A 96 6.50 -7.64 4.09
CA ALA A 96 6.86 -8.63 5.10
C ALA A 96 7.18 -7.91 6.41
N SER A 97 6.66 -8.43 7.52
CA SER A 97 6.89 -7.90 8.86
C SER A 97 8.09 -8.58 9.53
N GLY A 98 8.73 -7.89 10.48
CA GLY A 98 9.92 -8.39 11.15
C GLY A 98 11.18 -8.33 10.27
N GLN A 99 12.26 -8.93 10.74
CA GLN A 99 13.55 -8.79 10.07
C GLN A 99 13.57 -9.51 8.71
N VAL A 100 13.89 -8.77 7.65
CA VAL A 100 14.19 -9.29 6.32
C VAL A 100 15.56 -8.75 5.91
N GLY A 101 16.61 -9.56 6.03
CA GLY A 101 17.98 -9.12 5.72
C GLY A 101 18.36 -7.83 6.46
N PRO A 102 18.69 -6.73 5.76
CA PRO A 102 19.06 -5.44 6.36
C PRO A 102 17.88 -4.60 6.86
N PHE A 103 16.63 -5.07 6.67
CA PHE A 103 15.41 -4.37 7.08
C PHE A 103 14.92 -4.96 8.42
N PRO A 104 15.25 -4.37 9.58
CA PRO A 104 15.07 -5.03 10.87
C PRO A 104 13.62 -5.09 11.34
N GLU A 105 12.75 -4.20 10.84
CA GLU A 105 11.37 -4.07 11.31
C GLU A 105 10.34 -4.28 10.19
N GLY A 106 10.78 -4.74 9.02
CA GLY A 106 9.92 -5.04 7.88
C GLY A 106 10.38 -4.37 6.60
N LEU A 107 9.95 -4.97 5.49
CA LEU A 107 10.25 -4.54 4.13
C LEU A 107 8.96 -4.41 3.34
N VAL A 108 8.80 -3.30 2.62
CA VAL A 108 7.80 -3.14 1.57
C VAL A 108 8.51 -3.14 0.22
N VAL A 109 8.13 -4.06 -0.65
CA VAL A 109 8.61 -4.17 -2.03
C VAL A 109 7.57 -3.58 -2.95
N ILE A 110 7.97 -2.62 -3.78
CA ILE A 110 7.06 -1.81 -4.60
C ILE A 110 7.55 -1.87 -6.05
N GLN A 111 6.70 -2.28 -6.99
CA GLN A 111 7.04 -2.23 -8.42
C GLN A 111 7.12 -0.78 -8.89
N ASP A 112 8.02 -0.54 -9.84
CA ASP A 112 8.12 0.73 -10.54
C ASP A 112 8.06 0.52 -12.06
N ASP A 113 7.15 1.26 -12.68
CA ASP A 113 6.88 1.24 -14.11
C ASP A 113 7.94 2.02 -14.91
N VAL A 114 8.48 3.10 -14.34
CA VAL A 114 9.42 3.99 -15.01
C VAL A 114 10.74 4.03 -14.24
N ASN A 115 11.53 2.99 -14.45
CA ASN A 115 12.86 2.87 -13.88
C ASN A 115 13.86 3.66 -14.74
N ASP A 116 14.55 4.65 -14.16
CA ASP A 116 15.44 5.58 -14.87
C ASP A 116 16.51 4.88 -15.74
N VAL A 117 16.98 3.72 -15.28
CA VAL A 117 17.99 2.92 -15.98
C VAL A 117 17.55 1.48 -16.14
N GLY A 118 17.13 1.13 -17.36
CA GLY A 118 16.82 -0.23 -17.76
C GLY A 118 15.32 -0.48 -17.93
N THR A 119 14.89 -1.72 -17.73
CA THR A 119 13.47 -2.10 -17.72
C THR A 119 12.85 -1.85 -16.34
N GLN A 120 11.53 -1.99 -16.24
CA GLN A 120 10.81 -2.03 -14.96
C GLN A 120 11.50 -2.92 -13.93
N ASN A 121 11.42 -2.53 -12.66
CA ASN A 121 12.00 -3.26 -11.54
C ASN A 121 11.17 -3.09 -10.26
N PHE A 122 11.77 -3.42 -9.11
CA PHE A 122 11.16 -3.27 -7.80
C PHE A 122 12.09 -2.53 -6.84
N LYS A 123 11.51 -1.64 -6.04
CA LYS A 123 12.18 -0.86 -5.01
C LYS A 123 11.92 -1.47 -3.64
N TYR A 124 12.92 -1.43 -2.77
CA TYR A 124 12.85 -1.93 -1.40
C TYR A 124 12.79 -0.75 -0.43
N VAL A 125 11.69 -0.65 0.31
CA VAL A 125 11.43 0.44 1.26
C VAL A 125 11.37 -0.12 2.67
N ASP A 126 12.22 0.41 3.56
CA ASP A 126 12.22 0.04 4.97
C ASP A 126 10.92 0.50 5.63
N TRP A 127 10.24 -0.42 6.32
CA TRP A 127 9.00 -0.10 7.02
C TRP A 127 9.16 1.03 8.05
N ARG A 128 10.35 1.19 8.63
CA ARG A 128 10.67 2.29 9.56
C ARG A 128 10.56 3.66 8.91
N ASP A 129 10.93 3.78 7.63
CA ASP A 129 10.89 5.04 6.91
C ASP A 129 9.45 5.45 6.59
N ILE A 130 8.62 4.48 6.19
CA ILE A 130 7.17 4.70 5.98
C ILE A 130 6.50 5.13 7.28
N ARG A 131 6.76 4.44 8.40
CA ARG A 131 6.21 4.82 9.70
C ARG A 131 6.63 6.22 10.12
N ARG A 132 7.92 6.55 9.98
CA ARG A 132 8.43 7.89 10.30
C ARG A 132 7.77 8.97 9.45
N ALA A 133 7.55 8.72 8.16
CA ALA A 133 6.90 9.67 7.26
C ALA A 133 5.43 9.92 7.62
N LEU A 134 4.74 8.90 8.16
CA LEU A 134 3.32 8.96 8.53
C LEU A 134 3.06 9.26 10.02
N GLY A 135 4.10 9.33 10.84
CA GLY A 135 3.97 9.50 12.30
C GLY A 135 3.30 8.31 12.99
N LEU A 136 3.60 7.08 12.53
CA LEU A 136 3.06 5.81 13.05
C LEU A 136 3.90 5.20 14.18
#